data_AF-A0A953X8A8-F1
#
_entry.id   AF-A0A953X8A8-F1
#
_cell.length_a   1.000
_cell.length_b   1.000
_cell.length_c   1.000
_cell.angle_alpha   90.00
_cell.angle_beta   90.00
_cell.angle_gamma   90.00
#
_symmetry.space_group_name_H-M   'P 1'
#
loop_
_entity.id
_entity.type
_entity.pdbx_description
1 polymer ?
#
loop_
_entity_poly.entity_id
_entity_poly.type
_entity_poly.pdbx_seq_one_letter_code
_entity_poly.pdbx_strand_id
1 'polypeptide(L)' 'MAGSDAFGTACDLRLDGSALVLAVATAAAQHCQLAEGTRVLARGYVRDGRMEIAHILDLQPS' A
#
# COMPACT_ATOMS: atom_id res chain seq x y z
N MET A 1 -2.96 -12.81 -21.51
CA MET A 1 -2.37 -11.46 -21.38
C MET A 1 -2.00 -11.27 -19.92
N ALA A 2 -0.73 -11.43 -19.58
CA ALA A 2 -0.23 -11.29 -18.20
C ALA A 2 0.56 -9.98 -18.12
N GLY A 3 -0.14 -8.89 -17.80
CA GLY A 3 0.45 -7.58 -17.56
C GLY A 3 1.02 -7.55 -16.15
N SER A 4 2.27 -7.93 -16.03
CA SER A 4 3.11 -7.74 -14.85
C SER A 4 3.42 -6.25 -14.65
N ASP A 5 2.49 -5.50 -14.06
CA ASP A 5 2.72 -4.15 -13.50
C ASP A 5 3.29 -4.24 -12.06
N ALA A 6 4.11 -5.25 -11.78
CA ALA A 6 4.77 -5.45 -10.48
C ALA A 6 6.21 -4.88 -10.46
N PHE A 7 6.56 -4.00 -11.41
CA PHE A 7 7.87 -3.35 -11.39
C PHE A 7 7.84 -2.19 -10.38
N GLY A 8 8.04 -2.54 -9.10
CA GLY A 8 8.29 -1.55 -8.06
C GLY A 8 7.44 -1.67 -6.81
N THR A 9 6.78 -2.79 -6.52
CA THR A 9 6.13 -3.02 -5.21
C THR A 9 7.10 -3.69 -4.23
N ALA A 10 7.29 -3.09 -3.06
CA ALA A 10 8.10 -3.62 -1.97
C ALA A 10 7.33 -4.59 -1.05
N CYS A 11 6.06 -4.28 -0.74
CA CYS A 11 5.21 -5.13 0.08
C CYS A 11 3.71 -4.81 -0.12
N ASP A 12 2.87 -5.71 0.36
CA ASP A 12 1.42 -5.51 0.45
C ASP A 12 1.01 -5.38 1.92
N LEU A 13 0.26 -4.34 2.28
CA LEU A 13 -0.38 -4.20 3.59
C LEU A 13 -1.89 -4.44 3.45
N ARG A 14 -2.47 -5.15 4.42
CA ARG A 14 -3.93 -5.37 4.48
C ARG A 14 -4.53 -4.48 5.55
N LEU A 15 -5.67 -3.88 5.23
CA LEU A 15 -6.46 -3.11 6.17
C LEU A 15 -7.47 -4.03 6.85
N ASP A 16 -7.42 -4.11 8.17
CA ASP A 16 -8.37 -4.92 8.92
C ASP A 16 -9.81 -4.44 8.67
N GLY A 17 -10.74 -5.38 8.53
CA GLY A 17 -12.14 -5.10 8.18
C GLY A 17 -12.37 -4.55 6.76
N SER A 18 -11.37 -4.55 5.88
CA SER A 18 -11.48 -4.07 4.50
C SER A 18 -10.95 -5.10 3.49
N ALA A 19 -11.60 -5.18 2.32
CA ALA A 19 -11.10 -5.97 1.20
C ALA A 19 -9.95 -5.28 0.44
N LEU A 20 -9.62 -4.03 0.80
CA LEU A 20 -8.59 -3.22 0.15
C LEU A 20 -7.18 -3.67 0.57
N VAL A 21 -6.31 -3.83 -0.43
CA VAL A 21 -4.87 -4.08 -0.23
C VAL A 21 -4.09 -2.82 -0.59
N LEU A 22 -3.16 -2.41 0.26
CA LEU A 22 -2.22 -1.33 -0.03
C LEU A 22 -0.95 -1.94 -0.66
N ALA A 23 -0.74 -1.71 -1.95
CA ALA A 23 0.48 -2.09 -2.66
C ALA A 23 1.53 -0.99 -2.48
N VAL A 24 2.50 -1.23 -1.60
CA VAL A 24 3.54 -0.25 -1.25
C VAL A 24 4.66 -0.31 -2.26
N ALA A 25 4.95 0.81 -2.93
CA ALA A 25 6.03 0.89 -3.89
C ALA A 25 7.41 0.90 -3.19
N THR A 26 8.48 0.57 -3.92
CA THR A 26 9.87 0.57 -3.42
C THR A 26 10.28 1.93 -2.86
N ALA A 27 9.82 3.03 -3.46
CA ALA A 27 10.07 4.39 -2.96
C ALA A 27 9.42 4.66 -1.58
N ALA A 28 8.43 3.87 -1.20
CA ALA A 28 7.71 3.94 0.07
C ALA A 28 7.98 2.73 0.99
N ALA A 29 9.02 1.93 0.71
CA ALA A 29 9.29 0.64 1.39
C ALA A 29 9.43 0.72 2.92
N GLN A 30 9.70 1.89 3.50
CA GLN A 30 9.72 2.09 4.95
C GLN A 30 8.38 1.75 5.63
N HIS A 31 7.28 1.84 4.89
CA HIS A 31 5.94 1.50 5.38
C HIS A 31 5.71 0.00 5.53
N CYS A 32 6.57 -0.84 4.96
CA CYS A 32 6.47 -2.29 5.11
C CYS A 32 6.67 -2.77 6.56
N GLN A 33 7.18 -1.91 7.44
CA GLN A 33 7.43 -2.19 8.86
C GLN A 33 6.34 -1.60 9.78
N LEU A 34 5.24 -1.07 9.21
CA LEU A 34 4.13 -0.59 10.01
C LEU A 34 3.61 -1.70 10.93
N ALA A 35 3.47 -1.38 12.22
CA ALA A 35 2.98 -2.33 13.20
C ALA A 35 1.53 -2.70 12.91
N GLU A 36 1.18 -3.97 13.10
CA GLU A 36 -0.19 -4.44 13.00
C GLU A 36 -1.11 -3.66 13.95
N GLY A 37 -2.34 -3.37 13.52
CA GLY A 37 -3.29 -2.56 14.28
C GLY A 37 -3.00 -1.06 14.27
N THR A 38 -1.93 -0.60 13.61
CA THR A 38 -1.71 0.84 13.40
C THR A 38 -2.83 1.42 12.55
N ARG A 39 -3.54 2.40 13.09
CA ARG A 39 -4.51 3.16 12.31
C ARG A 39 -3.76 4.13 11.40
N VAL A 40 -4.13 4.13 10.13
CA VAL A 40 -3.43 4.90 9.10
C VAL A 40 -4.41 5.70 8.25
N LEU A 41 -3.92 6.82 7.73
CA LEU A 41 -4.50 7.54 6.59
C LEU A 41 -3.68 7.19 5.36
N ALA A 42 -4.35 6.60 4.37
CA ALA A 42 -3.77 6.27 3.08
C ALA A 42 -4.35 7.15 1.98
N ARG A 43 -3.52 7.58 1.03
CA ARG A 43 -3.94 8.33 -0.16
C ARG A 43 -3.26 7.72 -1.38
N GLY A 44 -4.04 7.36 -2.40
CA GLY A 44 -3.47 6.78 -3.60
C GLY A 44 -4.55 6.47 -4.63
N TYR A 45 -4.10 6.00 -5.79
CA TYR A 45 -5.00 5.51 -6.83
C TYR A 45 -5.46 4.09 -6.50
N VAL A 46 -6.76 3.82 -6.65
CA VAL A 46 -7.37 2.51 -6.39
C VAL A 46 -7.79 1.86 -7.70
N ARG A 47 -7.35 0.62 -7.90
CA ARG A 47 -7.78 -0.21 -9.03
C ARG A 47 -7.78 -1.68 -8.61
N ASP A 48 -8.82 -2.41 -9.03
CA ASP A 48 -8.94 -3.86 -8.79
C ASP A 48 -8.78 -4.27 -7.30
N GLY A 49 -9.29 -3.45 -6.38
CA GLY A 49 -9.19 -3.69 -4.93
C GLY A 49 -7.79 -3.46 -4.34
N ARG A 50 -6.88 -2.86 -5.10
CA ARG A 50 -5.52 -2.51 -4.69
C ARG A 50 -5.34 -1.00 -4.77
N MET A 51 -4.83 -0.40 -3.71
CA MET A 51 -4.40 1.00 -3.68
C MET A 51 -2.88 1.05 -3.81
N GLU A 52 -2.37 1.82 -4.75
CA GLU A 52 -0.92 2.05 -4.88
C GLU A 52 -0.46 3.13 -3.88
N ILE A 53 0.56 2.81 -3.09
CA ILE A 53 1.26 3.76 -2.21
C ILE A 53 2.64 4.03 -2.81
N ALA A 54 2.72 5.07 -3.64
CA ALA A 54 3.92 5.38 -4.42
C ALA A 54 4.94 6.24 -3.66
N HIS A 55 4.49 7.08 -2.72
CA HIS A 55 5.34 8.01 -1.98
C HIS A 55 5.20 7.86 -0.45
N ILE A 56 6.23 8.25 0.31
CA ILE A 56 6.20 8.18 1.79
C ILE A 56 5.00 8.93 2.39
N LEU A 57 4.62 10.06 1.79
CA LEU A 57 3.52 10.92 2.28
C LEU A 57 2.12 10.37 1.96
N ASP A 58 2.03 9.27 1.22
CA ASP A 58 0.77 8.65 0.85
C ASP A 58 0.26 7.68 1.91
N LEU A 59 1.06 7.42 2.96
CA LEU A 59 0.65 6.64 4.10
C LEU A 59 1.22 7.26 5.39
N GLN A 60 0.35 7.55 6.35
CA GLN A 60 0.73 8.14 7.63
C GLN A 60 -0.11 7.58 8.77
N PRO A 61 0.43 7.46 9.99
CA PRO A 61 -0.36 7.08 11.16
C PRO A 61 -1.41 8.15 11.49
N SER A 62 -2.54 7.72 12.05
CA SER A 62 -3.69 8.57 12.42
C SER A 62 -3.96 8.61 13.91
#